data_AF-A0AAV4RUH1-F1
#
_entry.id   AF-A0AAV4RUH1-F1
#
_cell.length_a   1.000
_cell.length_b   1.000
_cell.length_c   1.000
_cell.angle_alpha   90.00
_cell.angle_beta   90.00
_cell.angle_gamma   90.00
#
_symmetry.space_group_name_H-M   'P 1'
#
loop_
_entity.id
_entity.type
_entity.pdbx_description
1 polymer ?
#
loop_
_entity_poly.entity_id
_entity_poly.type
_entity_poly.pdbx_seq_one_letter_code
_entity_poly.pdbx_strand_id
1 'polypeptide(L)'
;MDEIAINGQEGMLFDMTAVLNPHTSMLMMGSYIDAKCDIALNLRRNFGLAYFEDIFNLNNLILPQSHAKEVSVEIDISKFGSNDCFDAIATEFDWGVTTVPLDFSKFQLFVGDDGLLEQIRFAFLELHHQLLLCRKCDMEDLFKNIGLSFPDIHKFLSAETHSDMISALPVTTGTPTLDDTSIASYVAKIILMRGALLTSISVILANCYLEHENFDVPHSIIWAFNFMCEDYEEAENLFLKHPVSLKQVNSIICQKIRSTQNISLIKSYSEFLRKHCTDVNVRVKAYRCMLNLLVNTNMYKEASKLVQEFMETEIPLNNLQLSSLKLLHNYCLRNLDKDHDVLTFALPIKETYSSSSESDAEE
;
A
#
# COMPACT_ATOMS: atom_id res chain seq x y z
N MET A 1 -29.06 -22.05 -14.12
CA MET A 1 -28.76 -20.85 -13.30
C MET A 1 -29.50 -21.09 -12.01
N ASP A 2 -28.80 -21.62 -11.02
CA ASP A 2 -29.38 -21.94 -9.71
C ASP A 2 -29.16 -20.74 -8.80
N GLU A 3 -30.24 -20.02 -8.48
CA GLU A 3 -30.24 -18.92 -7.52
C GLU A 3 -30.05 -19.48 -6.11
N ILE A 4 -28.89 -19.22 -5.50
CA ILE A 4 -28.68 -19.51 -4.08
C ILE A 4 -29.19 -18.31 -3.29
N ALA A 5 -30.43 -18.39 -2.83
CA ALA A 5 -31.00 -17.42 -1.90
C ALA A 5 -30.35 -17.58 -0.51
N ILE A 6 -29.46 -16.66 -0.14
CA ILE A 6 -28.91 -16.57 1.21
C ILE A 6 -29.92 -15.81 2.07
N ASN A 7 -30.68 -16.53 2.89
CA ASN A 7 -31.68 -15.95 3.80
C ASN A 7 -30.99 -15.14 4.92
N GLY A 8 -30.83 -13.84 4.70
CA GLY A 8 -30.36 -12.88 5.69
C GLY A 8 -31.10 -11.55 5.58
N GLN A 9 -32.07 -11.35 6.49
CA GLN A 9 -32.93 -10.17 6.66
C GLN A 9 -33.84 -9.79 5.47
N GLU A 10 -35.10 -9.52 5.78
CA GLU A 10 -36.18 -9.24 4.82
C GLU A 10 -35.77 -8.21 3.75
N GLY A 11 -35.75 -8.64 2.49
CA GLY A 11 -35.92 -7.75 1.33
C GLY A 11 -34.71 -7.51 0.42
N MET A 12 -33.57 -8.18 0.59
CA MET A 12 -32.43 -8.04 -0.35
C MET A 12 -32.13 -9.36 -1.08
N LEU A 13 -32.47 -9.40 -2.36
CA LEU A 13 -32.11 -10.48 -3.29
C LEU A 13 -30.70 -10.21 -3.83
N PHE A 14 -29.76 -11.12 -3.56
CA PHE A 14 -28.44 -11.12 -4.17
C PHE A 14 -28.33 -12.27 -5.17
N ASP A 15 -27.90 -11.96 -6.39
CA ASP A 15 -27.50 -12.97 -7.37
C ASP A 15 -26.00 -13.24 -7.20
N MET A 16 -25.65 -14.43 -6.70
CA MET A 16 -24.25 -14.83 -6.49
C MET A 16 -23.71 -15.50 -7.76
N THR A 17 -22.99 -14.73 -8.57
CA THR A 17 -22.46 -15.20 -9.86
C THR A 17 -21.12 -15.92 -9.76
N ALA A 18 -20.29 -15.61 -8.76
CA ALA A 18 -18.97 -16.21 -8.59
C ALA A 18 -18.50 -16.19 -7.13
N VAL A 19 -17.71 -17.20 -6.76
CA VAL A 19 -16.95 -17.25 -5.50
C VAL A 19 -15.47 -17.26 -5.87
N LEU A 20 -14.73 -16.27 -5.40
CA LEU A 20 -13.31 -16.10 -5.71
C LEU A 20 -12.48 -16.18 -4.43
N ASN A 21 -11.30 -16.79 -4.51
CA ASN A 21 -10.28 -16.61 -3.49
C ASN A 21 -9.83 -15.11 -3.47
N PRO A 22 -9.54 -14.52 -2.30
CA PRO A 22 -8.94 -13.18 -2.18
C PRO A 22 -7.74 -12.91 -3.11
N HIS A 23 -6.83 -13.85 -3.31
CA HIS A 23 -5.64 -13.70 -4.16
C HIS A 23 -6.00 -13.71 -5.65
N THR A 24 -6.93 -14.57 -6.06
CA THR A 24 -7.52 -14.51 -7.41
C THR A 24 -8.21 -13.18 -7.65
N SER A 25 -8.94 -12.66 -6.65
CA SER A 25 -9.57 -11.33 -6.72
C SER A 25 -8.53 -10.22 -6.87
N MET A 26 -7.38 -10.35 -6.17
CA MET A 26 -6.25 -9.43 -6.27
C MET A 26 -5.62 -9.47 -7.67
N LEU A 27 -5.46 -10.66 -8.27
CA LEU A 27 -5.00 -10.85 -9.64
C LEU A 27 -5.97 -10.26 -10.66
N MET A 28 -7.27 -10.51 -10.51
CA MET A 28 -8.30 -9.94 -11.40
C MET A 28 -8.35 -8.42 -11.32
N MET A 29 -8.23 -7.85 -10.11
CA MET A 29 -8.16 -6.40 -9.95
C MET A 29 -6.87 -5.84 -10.55
N GLY A 30 -5.74 -6.53 -10.36
CA GLY A 30 -4.45 -6.18 -10.95
C GLY A 30 -4.51 -6.16 -12.47
N SER A 31 -5.01 -7.22 -13.09
CA SER A 31 -5.19 -7.35 -14.55
C SER A 31 -6.21 -6.38 -15.14
N TYR A 32 -7.26 -6.06 -14.38
CA TYR A 32 -8.20 -5.02 -14.76
C TYR A 32 -7.55 -3.62 -14.77
N ILE A 33 -6.68 -3.34 -13.79
CA ILE A 33 -5.94 -2.07 -13.74
C ILE A 33 -4.87 -2.03 -14.83
N ASP A 34 -4.12 -3.11 -15.02
CA ASP A 34 -3.06 -3.24 -16.02
C ASP A 34 -3.15 -4.58 -16.74
N ALA A 35 -3.35 -4.54 -18.06
CA ALA A 35 -3.51 -5.72 -18.89
C ALA A 35 -2.26 -6.63 -18.96
N LYS A 36 -1.12 -6.21 -18.39
CA LYS A 36 0.09 -7.02 -18.24
C LYS A 36 0.20 -7.71 -16.87
N CYS A 37 -0.75 -7.49 -15.97
CA CYS A 37 -0.67 -8.01 -14.61
C CYS A 37 -1.15 -9.46 -14.57
N ASP A 38 -0.19 -10.36 -14.60
CA ASP A 38 -0.47 -11.80 -14.71
C ASP A 38 -0.09 -12.58 -13.42
N ILE A 39 0.38 -11.88 -12.37
CA ILE A 39 0.73 -12.41 -11.03
C ILE A 39 0.26 -11.43 -9.94
N ALA A 40 -0.24 -11.97 -8.84
CA ALA A 40 -0.59 -11.26 -7.63
C ALA A 40 0.02 -11.98 -6.42
N LEU A 41 0.90 -11.28 -5.69
CA LEU A 41 1.60 -11.81 -4.52
C LEU A 41 1.21 -11.03 -3.25
N ASN A 42 0.81 -11.74 -2.20
CA ASN A 42 0.59 -11.21 -0.87
C ASN A 42 1.48 -11.97 0.13
N LEU A 43 2.35 -11.25 0.83
CA LEU A 43 3.31 -11.79 1.80
C LEU A 43 3.06 -11.31 3.23
N ARG A 44 1.88 -10.71 3.48
CA ARG A 44 1.53 -10.18 4.80
C ARG A 44 0.78 -11.23 5.63
N ARG A 45 -0.42 -10.92 6.13
CA ARG A 45 -1.20 -11.87 6.94
C ARG A 45 -1.92 -12.94 6.13
N ASN A 46 -2.34 -12.61 4.91
CA ASN A 46 -3.03 -13.53 4.01
C ASN A 46 -2.06 -13.94 2.90
N PHE A 47 -1.09 -14.79 3.24
CA PHE A 47 -0.10 -15.28 2.29
C PHE A 47 -0.76 -15.94 1.09
N GLY A 48 -0.32 -15.58 -0.12
CA GLY A 48 -0.77 -16.25 -1.32
C GLY A 48 -0.16 -15.65 -2.56
N LEU A 49 -0.07 -16.51 -3.58
CA LEU A 49 0.44 -16.17 -4.89
C LEU A 49 -0.60 -16.68 -5.89
N ALA A 50 -1.21 -15.78 -6.65
CA ALA A 50 -2.10 -16.14 -7.74
C ALA A 50 -1.50 -15.67 -9.07
N TYR A 51 -1.65 -16.44 -10.12
CA TYR A 51 -1.15 -16.11 -11.45
C TYR A 51 -2.06 -16.68 -12.54
N PHE A 52 -1.94 -16.17 -13.77
CA PHE A 52 -2.55 -16.83 -14.93
C PHE A 52 -1.61 -17.91 -15.47
N GLU A 53 -2.14 -19.11 -15.65
CA GLU A 53 -1.42 -20.26 -16.19
C GLU A 53 -2.10 -20.73 -17.47
N ASP A 54 -1.29 -21.18 -18.44
CA ASP A 54 -1.81 -21.80 -19.65
C ASP A 54 -2.47 -23.14 -19.28
N ILE A 55 -3.67 -23.36 -19.80
CA ILE A 55 -4.43 -24.59 -19.59
C ILE A 55 -3.64 -25.82 -20.06
N PHE A 56 -2.75 -25.70 -21.05
CA PHE A 56 -1.89 -26.79 -21.50
C PHE A 56 -0.89 -27.27 -20.44
N ASN A 57 -0.48 -26.41 -19.51
CA ASN A 57 0.42 -26.77 -18.41
C ASN A 57 -0.31 -27.55 -17.30
N LEU A 58 -1.64 -27.54 -17.31
CA LEU A 58 -2.50 -28.14 -16.29
C LEU A 58 -3.01 -29.52 -16.73
N ASN A 59 -2.08 -30.47 -16.85
CA ASN A 59 -2.31 -31.83 -17.37
C ASN A 59 -3.42 -32.65 -16.67
N ASN A 60 -3.90 -32.22 -15.50
CA ASN A 60 -4.86 -32.96 -14.66
C ASN A 60 -6.25 -32.29 -14.55
N LEU A 61 -6.47 -31.17 -15.24
CA LEU A 61 -7.73 -30.44 -15.16
C LEU A 61 -8.70 -30.89 -16.27
N ILE A 62 -9.79 -31.55 -15.86
CA ILE A 62 -10.94 -31.81 -16.74
C ILE A 62 -11.73 -30.52 -16.84
N LEU A 63 -11.33 -29.62 -17.74
CA LEU A 63 -12.10 -28.41 -18.02
C LEU A 63 -13.30 -28.78 -18.91
N PRO A 64 -14.54 -28.45 -18.52
CA PRO A 64 -15.68 -28.55 -19.42
C PRO A 64 -15.42 -27.66 -20.63
N GLN A 65 -15.57 -28.20 -21.86
CA GLN A 65 -15.35 -27.55 -23.16
C GLN A 65 -15.32 -26.01 -23.08
N SER A 66 -14.13 -25.48 -22.83
CA SER A 66 -13.91 -24.07 -22.60
C SER A 66 -12.95 -23.58 -23.67
N HIS A 67 -13.31 -22.47 -24.32
CA HIS A 67 -12.43 -21.76 -25.27
C HIS A 67 -11.36 -20.91 -24.57
N ALA A 68 -11.28 -20.97 -23.23
CA ALA A 68 -10.25 -20.26 -22.49
C ALA A 68 -8.87 -20.85 -22.82
N LYS A 69 -7.87 -19.97 -22.92
CA LYS A 69 -6.46 -20.34 -23.09
C LYS A 69 -5.71 -20.36 -21.77
N GLU A 70 -6.14 -19.53 -20.84
CA GLU A 70 -5.50 -19.34 -19.53
C GLU A 70 -6.53 -19.48 -18.42
N VAL A 71 -6.06 -19.85 -17.24
CA VAL A 71 -6.85 -19.95 -16.02
C VAL A 71 -6.07 -19.33 -14.85
N SER A 72 -6.78 -18.69 -13.91
CA SER A 72 -6.14 -18.25 -12.68
C SER A 72 -5.85 -19.45 -11.78
N VAL A 73 -4.59 -19.58 -11.38
CA VAL A 73 -4.12 -20.57 -10.41
C VAL A 73 -3.63 -19.84 -9.17
N GLU A 74 -4.14 -20.26 -8.01
CA GLU A 74 -3.57 -19.88 -6.73
C GLU A 74 -2.59 -20.99 -6.29
N ILE A 75 -1.36 -20.59 -6.01
CA ILE A 75 -0.39 -21.41 -5.31
C ILE A 75 -0.52 -21.09 -3.83
N ASP A 76 -0.75 -22.14 -3.05
CA ASP A 76 -0.66 -22.08 -1.60
C ASP A 76 0.81 -21.97 -1.16
N ILE A 77 1.41 -20.80 -1.41
CA ILE A 77 2.80 -20.48 -1.11
C ILE A 77 3.08 -20.56 0.40
N SER A 78 2.03 -20.55 1.22
CA SER A 78 2.17 -20.81 2.66
C SER A 78 2.81 -22.16 2.92
N LYS A 79 2.64 -23.17 2.07
CA LYS A 79 3.27 -24.49 2.25
C LYS A 79 4.71 -24.59 1.77
N PHE A 80 5.25 -23.52 1.20
CA PHE A 80 6.63 -23.50 0.75
C PHE A 80 7.58 -23.71 1.94
N GLY A 81 8.56 -24.61 1.77
CA GLY A 81 9.48 -24.97 2.86
C GLY A 81 8.95 -25.95 3.90
N SER A 82 7.79 -26.56 3.67
CA SER A 82 7.30 -27.72 4.44
C SER A 82 8.16 -28.98 4.28
N ASN A 83 9.05 -29.02 3.30
CA ASN A 83 10.03 -30.08 3.06
C ASN A 83 11.40 -29.79 3.71
N ASP A 84 11.43 -28.93 4.73
CA ASP A 84 12.63 -28.60 5.50
C ASP A 84 13.76 -27.91 4.69
N CYS A 85 13.45 -27.39 3.51
CA CYS A 85 14.45 -26.71 2.67
C CYS A 85 15.05 -25.43 3.30
N PHE A 86 14.38 -24.89 4.32
CA PHE A 86 14.82 -23.72 5.07
C PHE A 86 15.70 -24.04 6.29
N ASP A 87 15.90 -25.31 6.63
CA ASP A 87 16.63 -25.69 7.86
C ASP A 87 18.09 -25.26 7.83
N ALA A 88 18.68 -25.18 6.63
CA ALA A 88 20.05 -24.73 6.46
C ALA A 88 20.26 -23.24 6.81
N ILE A 89 19.20 -22.43 6.78
CA ILE A 89 19.26 -20.99 7.10
C ILE A 89 18.48 -20.64 8.38
N ALA A 90 17.80 -21.62 8.97
CA ALA A 90 17.08 -21.47 10.22
C ALA A 90 18.06 -21.36 11.40
N THR A 91 17.77 -20.45 12.31
CA THR A 91 18.55 -20.20 13.52
C THR A 91 17.79 -20.67 14.76
N GLU A 92 18.47 -20.78 15.89
CA GLU A 92 17.81 -21.08 17.18
C GLU A 92 16.72 -20.07 17.55
N PHE A 93 16.86 -18.81 17.09
CA PHE A 93 15.83 -17.78 17.26
C PHE A 93 14.57 -18.03 16.42
N ASP A 94 14.69 -18.77 15.32
CA ASP A 94 13.54 -19.19 14.51
C ASP A 94 12.80 -20.34 15.19
N TRP A 95 13.55 -21.32 15.71
CA TRP A 95 12.98 -22.47 16.42
C TRP A 95 12.38 -22.11 17.79
N GLY A 96 12.86 -21.03 18.41
CA GLY A 96 12.36 -20.54 19.69
C GLY A 96 11.00 -19.83 19.62
N VAL A 97 10.51 -19.53 18.41
CA VAL A 97 9.19 -18.93 18.19
C VAL A 97 8.10 -19.97 18.44
N THR A 98 7.46 -19.90 19.61
CA THR A 98 6.47 -20.88 20.08
C THR A 98 5.04 -20.35 20.11
N THR A 99 4.84 -19.07 19.83
CA THR A 99 3.54 -18.40 19.98
C THR A 99 2.78 -18.22 18.68
N VAL A 100 3.40 -18.48 17.53
CA VAL A 100 2.72 -18.56 16.24
C VAL A 100 1.88 -19.85 16.17
N PRO A 101 0.77 -19.86 15.42
CA PRO A 101 0.00 -21.08 15.21
C PRO A 101 0.89 -22.24 14.73
N LEU A 102 0.60 -23.46 15.21
CA LEU A 102 1.36 -24.68 14.87
C LEU A 102 1.43 -24.96 13.37
N ASP A 103 0.49 -24.40 12.62
CA ASP A 103 0.34 -24.61 11.17
C ASP A 103 1.14 -23.58 10.34
N PHE A 104 1.87 -22.65 10.98
CA PHE A 104 2.76 -21.73 10.28
C PHE A 104 3.90 -22.49 9.61
N SER A 105 4.10 -22.27 8.32
CA SER A 105 5.31 -22.76 7.67
C SER A 105 6.53 -21.95 8.05
N LYS A 106 7.71 -22.54 7.84
CA LYS A 106 9.00 -21.86 7.98
C LYS A 106 9.09 -20.63 7.06
N PHE A 107 8.49 -20.70 5.87
CA PHE A 107 8.46 -19.56 4.96
C PHE A 107 7.63 -18.39 5.53
N GLN A 108 6.43 -18.67 6.05
CA GLN A 108 5.59 -17.66 6.69
C GLN A 108 6.24 -17.09 7.93
N LEU A 109 6.95 -17.92 8.70
CA LEU A 109 7.73 -17.47 9.84
C LEU A 109 8.80 -16.45 9.41
N PHE A 110 9.51 -16.72 8.32
CA PHE A 110 10.65 -15.90 7.88
C PHE A 110 10.28 -14.61 7.17
N VAL A 111 9.11 -14.54 6.54
CA VAL A 111 8.72 -13.43 5.67
C VAL A 111 7.51 -12.67 6.21
N GLY A 112 6.67 -13.31 7.02
CA GLY A 112 5.38 -12.76 7.43
C GLY A 112 5.49 -11.76 8.55
N ASP A 113 4.58 -10.77 8.53
CA ASP A 113 4.46 -9.77 9.59
C ASP A 113 4.47 -10.45 10.98
N ASP A 114 3.59 -11.43 11.20
CA ASP A 114 3.45 -12.07 12.50
C ASP A 114 4.68 -12.90 12.88
N GLY A 115 5.33 -13.57 11.92
CA GLY A 115 6.54 -14.35 12.16
C GLY A 115 7.77 -13.49 12.45
N LEU A 116 7.98 -12.43 11.69
CA LEU A 116 9.07 -11.47 11.88
C LEU A 116 8.96 -10.73 13.19
N LEU A 117 7.76 -10.25 13.53
CA LEU A 117 7.51 -9.55 14.79
C LEU A 117 7.74 -10.47 15.99
N GLU A 118 7.39 -11.74 15.84
CA GLU A 118 7.59 -12.72 16.90
C GLU A 118 9.05 -13.12 17.07
N GLN A 119 9.82 -13.22 15.98
CA GLN A 119 11.28 -13.39 16.08
C GLN A 119 11.94 -12.21 16.78
N ILE A 120 11.51 -10.97 16.49
CA ILE A 120 12.02 -9.77 17.19
C ILE A 120 11.70 -9.86 18.68
N ARG A 121 10.47 -10.23 19.03
CA ARG A 121 10.04 -10.41 20.42
C ARG A 121 10.91 -11.43 21.13
N PHE A 122 11.08 -12.61 20.53
CA PHE A 122 11.88 -13.69 21.09
C PHE A 122 13.35 -13.29 21.27
N ALA A 123 13.95 -12.64 20.27
CA ALA A 123 15.32 -12.15 20.37
C ALA A 123 15.50 -11.11 21.48
N PHE A 124 14.55 -10.18 21.65
CA PHE A 124 14.59 -9.21 22.75
C PHE A 124 14.52 -9.89 24.11
N LEU A 125 13.64 -10.88 24.27
CA LEU A 125 13.51 -11.63 25.50
C LEU A 125 14.78 -12.42 25.85
N GLU A 126 15.38 -13.08 24.86
CA GLU A 126 16.61 -13.84 25.07
C GLU A 126 17.77 -12.93 25.47
N LEU A 127 17.95 -11.79 24.77
CA LEU A 127 18.97 -10.80 25.12
C LEU A 127 18.73 -10.18 26.51
N HIS A 128 17.47 -9.99 26.89
CA HIS A 128 17.12 -9.51 28.22
C HIS A 128 17.46 -10.53 29.31
N HIS A 129 17.12 -11.79 29.09
CA HIS A 129 17.47 -12.88 30.00
C HIS A 129 18.98 -13.03 30.18
N GLN A 130 19.75 -12.79 29.12
CA GLN A 130 21.22 -12.75 29.17
C GLN A 130 21.80 -11.44 29.76
N LEU A 131 20.96 -10.50 30.20
CA LEU A 131 21.32 -9.19 30.74
C LEU A 131 22.08 -8.28 29.75
N LEU A 132 21.88 -8.52 28.45
CA LEU A 132 22.49 -7.76 27.34
C LEU A 132 21.57 -6.65 26.84
N LEU A 133 20.26 -6.73 27.09
CA LEU A 133 19.27 -5.74 26.70
C LEU A 133 18.39 -5.34 27.88
N CYS A 134 18.21 -4.04 28.09
CA CYS A 134 17.30 -3.45 29.08
C CYS A 134 17.51 -3.98 30.50
N ARG A 135 18.77 -4.11 30.94
CA ARG A 135 19.16 -4.78 32.20
C ARG A 135 18.46 -4.25 33.46
N LYS A 136 18.09 -2.96 33.48
CA LYS A 136 17.44 -2.29 34.61
C LYS A 136 15.95 -2.01 34.37
N CYS A 137 15.42 -2.52 33.27
CA CYS A 137 14.01 -2.36 32.93
C CYS A 137 13.30 -3.69 33.14
N ASP A 138 12.00 -3.60 33.24
CA ASP A 138 11.11 -4.75 33.19
C ASP A 138 10.51 -4.88 31.79
N MET A 139 10.53 -6.09 31.25
CA MET A 139 9.96 -6.45 29.95
C MET A 139 8.85 -7.50 30.09
N GLU A 140 8.24 -7.65 31.28
CA GLU A 140 7.15 -8.59 31.57
C GLU A 140 6.00 -8.58 30.56
N ASP A 141 5.62 -7.43 29.98
CA ASP A 141 4.54 -7.37 29.00
C ASP A 141 4.88 -8.06 27.68
N LEU A 142 6.17 -8.08 27.28
CA LEU A 142 6.63 -8.88 26.14
C LEU A 142 6.52 -10.38 26.44
N PHE A 143 6.58 -10.80 27.70
CA PHE A 143 6.38 -12.21 28.07
C PHE A 143 4.90 -12.61 28.09
N LYS A 144 4.00 -11.68 28.41
CA LYS A 144 2.55 -11.94 28.58
C LYS A 144 1.75 -11.79 27.29
N ASN A 145 2.10 -10.82 26.45
CA ASN A 145 1.39 -10.55 25.21
C ASN A 145 2.11 -11.20 24.04
N ILE A 146 1.41 -12.09 23.33
CA ILE A 146 1.83 -12.53 22.00
C ILE A 146 1.66 -11.34 21.06
N GLY A 147 2.69 -11.04 20.27
CA GLY A 147 2.62 -10.05 19.20
C GLY A 147 3.15 -8.68 19.59
N LEU A 148 4.40 -8.41 19.21
CA LEU A 148 4.80 -7.05 18.87
C LEU A 148 3.92 -6.56 17.72
N SER A 149 3.46 -5.32 17.77
CA SER A 149 2.70 -4.75 16.66
C SER A 149 3.64 -4.11 15.65
N PHE A 150 3.33 -4.27 14.35
CA PHE A 150 4.06 -3.57 13.30
C PHE A 150 4.11 -2.05 13.51
N PRO A 151 3.00 -1.37 13.91
CA PRO A 151 3.04 0.05 14.24
C PRO A 151 4.05 0.43 15.33
N ASP A 152 4.17 -0.38 16.38
CA ASP A 152 5.09 -0.07 17.50
C ASP A 152 6.55 -0.21 17.05
N ILE A 153 6.88 -1.29 16.34
CA ILE A 153 8.22 -1.49 15.78
C ILE A 153 8.56 -0.45 14.73
N HIS A 154 7.61 -0.09 13.86
CA HIS A 154 7.80 0.98 12.90
C HIS A 154 8.04 2.33 13.61
N LYS A 155 7.24 2.66 14.63
CA LYS A 155 7.42 3.89 15.42
C LYS A 155 8.80 3.92 16.09
N PHE A 156 9.24 2.80 16.64
CA PHE A 156 10.56 2.67 17.25
C PHE A 156 11.70 2.85 16.24
N LEU A 157 11.64 2.18 15.09
CA LEU A 157 12.69 2.22 14.07
C LEU A 157 12.74 3.54 13.29
N SER A 158 11.61 4.23 13.16
CA SER A 158 11.48 5.51 12.45
C SER A 158 11.61 6.72 13.37
N ALA A 159 11.99 6.54 14.63
CA ALA A 159 12.18 7.63 15.59
C ALA A 159 13.35 8.54 15.18
N GLU A 160 13.11 9.84 15.07
CA GLU A 160 14.13 10.84 14.68
C GLU A 160 15.03 11.25 15.85
N THR A 161 14.54 11.14 17.09
CA THR A 161 15.29 11.53 18.29
C THR A 161 15.57 10.34 19.19
N HIS A 162 16.69 10.40 19.91
CA HIS A 162 17.04 9.38 20.90
C HIS A 162 15.98 9.25 22.01
N SER A 163 15.35 10.35 22.41
CA SER A 163 14.29 10.33 23.44
C SER A 163 13.06 9.56 22.95
N ASP A 164 12.65 9.79 21.70
CA ASP A 164 11.50 9.09 21.12
C ASP A 164 11.80 7.61 20.97
N MET A 165 13.02 7.26 20.55
CA MET A 165 13.46 5.86 20.42
C MET A 165 13.47 5.14 21.77
N ILE A 166 13.94 5.79 22.84
CA ILE A 166 13.89 5.25 24.21
C ILE A 166 12.43 5.05 24.65
N SER A 167 11.55 6.01 24.37
CA SER A 167 10.13 5.93 24.76
C SER A 167 9.33 4.87 23.99
N ALA A 168 9.78 4.52 22.79
CA ALA A 168 9.11 3.56 21.92
C ALA A 168 9.54 2.11 22.16
N LEU A 169 10.60 1.87 22.95
CA LEU A 169 11.01 0.52 23.29
C LEU A 169 10.00 -0.10 24.27
N PRO A 170 9.53 -1.34 24.03
CA PRO A 170 8.42 -1.94 24.78
C PRO A 170 8.85 -2.43 26.17
N VAL A 171 9.15 -1.51 27.08
CA VAL A 171 9.44 -1.80 28.48
C VAL A 171 8.26 -1.43 29.38
N THR A 172 7.99 -2.26 30.38
CA THR A 172 6.90 -2.07 31.36
C THR A 172 7.32 -1.11 32.47
N THR A 173 8.55 -1.25 32.99
CA THR A 173 9.10 -0.34 34.01
C THR A 173 10.59 -0.07 33.78
N GLY A 174 11.10 1.02 34.37
CA GLY A 174 12.47 1.46 34.19
C GLY A 174 12.65 2.36 32.97
N THR A 175 13.89 2.78 32.72
CA THR A 175 14.23 3.67 31.59
C THR A 175 15.33 3.02 30.76
N PRO A 176 15.05 2.65 29.50
CA PRO A 176 16.05 2.10 28.60
C PRO A 176 17.18 3.10 28.38
N THR A 177 18.37 2.58 28.20
CA THR A 177 19.54 3.38 27.84
C THR A 177 19.63 3.56 26.32
N LEU A 178 20.49 4.49 25.89
CA LEU A 178 20.79 4.65 24.47
C LEU A 178 21.41 3.37 23.87
N ASP A 179 22.23 2.66 24.64
CA ASP A 179 22.81 1.39 24.21
C ASP A 179 21.72 0.32 24.00
N ASP A 180 20.75 0.23 24.92
CA ASP A 180 19.62 -0.70 24.79
C ASP A 180 18.85 -0.46 23.49
N THR A 181 18.56 0.80 23.19
CA THR A 181 17.86 1.16 21.94
C THR A 181 18.70 0.89 20.69
N SER A 182 20.03 1.03 20.77
CA SER A 182 20.94 0.73 19.66
C SER A 182 21.00 -0.77 19.38
N ILE A 183 21.08 -1.60 20.43
CA ILE A 183 21.06 -3.06 20.33
C ILE A 183 19.70 -3.53 19.78
N ALA A 184 18.59 -3.06 20.34
CA ALA A 184 17.25 -3.42 19.89
C ALA A 184 17.01 -3.02 18.42
N SER A 185 17.44 -1.81 18.02
CA SER A 185 17.34 -1.35 16.63
C SER A 185 18.15 -2.24 15.69
N TYR A 186 19.38 -2.59 16.07
CA TYR A 186 20.24 -3.46 15.27
C TYR A 186 19.62 -4.85 15.05
N VAL A 187 19.14 -5.48 16.12
CA VAL A 187 18.50 -6.80 16.09
C VAL A 187 17.25 -6.77 15.21
N ALA A 188 16.36 -5.81 15.43
CA ALA A 188 15.14 -5.68 14.64
C ALA A 188 15.45 -5.46 13.15
N LYS A 189 16.43 -4.60 12.82
CA LYS A 189 16.85 -4.35 11.43
C LYS A 189 17.41 -5.61 10.76
N ILE A 190 18.20 -6.43 11.45
CA ILE A 190 18.72 -7.68 10.89
C ILE A 190 17.60 -8.64 10.54
N ILE A 191 16.65 -8.84 11.46
CA ILE A 191 15.52 -9.76 11.25
C ILE A 191 14.66 -9.29 10.08
N LEU A 192 14.30 -8.00 10.06
CA LEU A 192 13.52 -7.40 8.98
C LEU A 192 14.25 -7.43 7.63
N MET A 193 15.55 -7.16 7.62
CA MET A 193 16.37 -7.21 6.40
C MET A 193 16.47 -8.63 5.85
N ARG A 194 16.61 -9.64 6.73
CA ARG A 194 16.55 -11.05 6.30
C ARG A 194 15.19 -11.39 5.68
N GLY A 195 14.08 -10.98 6.29
CA GLY A 195 12.74 -11.16 5.74
C GLY A 195 12.55 -10.49 4.38
N ALA A 196 13.08 -9.27 4.21
CA ALA A 196 13.06 -8.54 2.94
C ALA A 196 13.89 -9.24 1.85
N LEU A 197 15.05 -9.81 2.19
CA LEU A 197 15.86 -10.59 1.24
C LEU A 197 15.18 -11.91 0.83
N LEU A 198 14.50 -12.60 1.74
CA LEU A 198 13.75 -13.82 1.41
C LEU A 198 12.50 -13.50 0.57
N THR A 199 11.88 -12.35 0.85
CA THR A 199 10.81 -11.79 0.00
C THR A 199 11.32 -11.52 -1.40
N SER A 200 12.47 -10.87 -1.54
CA SER A 200 13.03 -10.55 -2.86
C SER A 200 13.40 -11.80 -3.64
N ILE A 201 13.88 -12.87 -2.98
CA ILE A 201 14.08 -14.18 -3.63
C ILE A 201 12.76 -14.74 -4.16
N SER A 202 11.65 -14.56 -3.46
CA SER A 202 10.33 -15.02 -3.93
C SER A 202 9.86 -14.23 -5.16
N VAL A 203 10.14 -12.92 -5.18
CA VAL A 203 9.89 -12.06 -6.35
C VAL A 203 10.85 -12.39 -7.50
N ILE A 204 12.11 -12.70 -7.21
CA ILE A 204 13.10 -13.13 -8.21
C ILE A 204 12.74 -14.50 -8.74
N LEU A 205 12.25 -15.43 -7.92
CA LEU A 205 11.81 -16.75 -8.37
C LEU A 205 10.57 -16.62 -9.24
N ALA A 206 9.63 -15.75 -8.86
CA ALA A 206 8.55 -15.34 -9.74
C ALA A 206 9.16 -14.80 -11.04
N ASN A 207 10.10 -13.85 -10.98
CA ASN A 207 10.81 -13.25 -12.13
C ASN A 207 11.57 -14.25 -13.03
N CYS A 208 12.22 -15.25 -12.46
CA CYS A 208 12.93 -16.30 -13.18
C CYS A 208 11.96 -17.28 -13.84
N TYR A 209 10.78 -17.48 -13.23
CA TYR A 209 9.65 -18.11 -13.91
C TYR A 209 9.20 -17.24 -15.11
N LEU A 210 9.25 -15.90 -15.00
CA LEU A 210 8.95 -14.95 -16.10
C LEU A 210 9.97 -14.91 -17.24
N GLU A 211 11.24 -15.20 -16.97
CA GLU A 211 12.29 -15.23 -18.01
C GLU A 211 12.22 -16.51 -18.85
N HIS A 212 11.72 -17.62 -18.29
CA HIS A 212 11.56 -18.88 -18.99
C HIS A 212 10.21 -19.02 -19.72
N GLU A 213 9.17 -18.33 -19.25
CA GLU A 213 7.85 -18.20 -19.88
C GLU A 213 7.59 -16.69 -20.09
N ASN A 214 7.86 -16.14 -21.28
CA ASN A 214 7.70 -14.71 -21.67
C ASN A 214 6.61 -13.94 -20.90
N PHE A 215 6.94 -13.37 -19.74
CA PHE A 215 5.98 -12.68 -18.89
C PHE A 215 6.54 -11.31 -18.47
N ASP A 216 5.68 -10.29 -18.46
CA ASP A 216 6.06 -8.89 -18.33
C ASP A 216 5.51 -8.30 -17.01
N VAL A 217 6.35 -8.07 -16.00
CA VAL A 217 5.89 -7.42 -14.76
C VAL A 217 5.41 -6.00 -15.09
N PRO A 218 4.18 -5.60 -14.73
CA PRO A 218 3.66 -4.29 -15.03
C PRO A 218 4.57 -3.16 -14.51
N HIS A 219 5.17 -2.42 -15.44
CA HIS A 219 5.98 -1.25 -15.13
C HIS A 219 5.18 -0.23 -14.28
N SER A 220 3.86 -0.19 -14.44
CA SER A 220 2.93 0.63 -13.66
C SER A 220 2.92 0.27 -12.16
N ILE A 221 3.03 -1.02 -11.81
CA ILE A 221 3.06 -1.51 -10.43
C ILE A 221 4.43 -1.24 -9.81
N ILE A 222 5.51 -1.55 -10.53
CA ILE A 222 6.88 -1.27 -10.06
C ILE A 222 7.06 0.24 -9.84
N TRP A 223 6.60 1.04 -10.80
CA TRP A 223 6.62 2.50 -10.69
C TRP A 223 5.81 2.99 -9.50
N ALA A 224 4.56 2.54 -9.35
CA ALA A 224 3.69 2.95 -8.26
C ALA A 224 4.23 2.52 -6.89
N PHE A 225 4.87 1.35 -6.79
CA PHE A 225 5.53 0.89 -5.59
C PHE A 225 6.66 1.84 -5.15
N ASN A 226 7.63 2.09 -6.04
CA ASN A 226 8.74 3.00 -5.74
C ASN A 226 8.22 4.39 -5.36
N PHE A 227 7.24 4.90 -6.11
CA PHE A 227 6.63 6.20 -5.84
C PHE A 227 5.90 6.25 -4.48
N MET A 228 5.19 5.19 -4.09
CA MET A 228 4.50 5.10 -2.79
C MET A 228 5.45 4.88 -1.61
N CYS A 229 6.64 4.33 -1.87
CA CYS A 229 7.72 4.15 -0.91
C CYS A 229 8.64 5.38 -0.81
N GLU A 230 8.28 6.48 -1.49
CA GLU A 230 9.03 7.74 -1.52
C GLU A 230 10.40 7.67 -2.22
N ASP A 231 10.65 6.61 -2.99
CA ASP A 231 11.80 6.50 -3.89
C ASP A 231 11.45 7.15 -5.24
N TYR A 232 11.36 8.49 -5.21
CA TYR A 232 10.93 9.28 -6.37
C TYR A 232 11.97 9.30 -7.49
N GLU A 233 13.26 9.19 -7.16
CA GLU A 233 14.34 9.18 -8.14
C GLU A 233 14.29 7.90 -8.97
N GLU A 234 14.14 6.73 -8.33
CA GLU A 234 14.02 5.47 -9.06
C GLU A 234 12.69 5.40 -9.83
N ALA A 235 11.59 5.89 -9.25
CA ALA A 235 10.32 5.98 -9.97
C ALA A 235 10.43 6.88 -11.23
N GLU A 236 11.14 8.01 -11.15
CA GLU A 236 11.35 8.89 -12.30
C GLU A 236 12.23 8.21 -13.36
N ASN A 237 13.33 7.57 -12.96
CA ASN A 237 14.20 6.82 -13.86
C ASN A 237 13.44 5.69 -14.58
N LEU A 238 12.59 4.97 -13.85
CA LEU A 238 11.73 3.92 -14.42
C LEU A 238 10.73 4.50 -15.41
N PHE A 239 10.11 5.65 -15.11
CA PHE A 239 9.16 6.30 -16.02
C PHE A 239 9.83 6.75 -17.33
N LEU A 240 11.03 7.32 -17.23
CA LEU A 240 11.78 7.78 -18.41
C LEU A 240 12.22 6.63 -19.32
N LYS A 241 12.60 5.49 -18.72
CA LYS A 241 12.94 4.28 -19.48
C LYS A 241 11.70 3.57 -20.03
N HIS A 242 10.64 3.50 -19.24
CA HIS A 242 9.42 2.75 -19.53
C HIS A 242 8.18 3.55 -19.08
N PRO A 243 7.61 4.41 -19.94
CA PRO A 243 6.49 5.26 -19.57
C PRO A 243 5.26 4.46 -19.13
N VAL A 244 4.72 4.79 -17.95
CA VAL A 244 3.53 4.12 -17.40
C VAL A 244 2.27 4.95 -17.62
N SER A 245 1.11 4.28 -17.72
CA SER A 245 -0.17 4.96 -17.87
C SER A 245 -0.57 5.68 -16.59
N LEU A 246 -0.43 7.00 -16.58
CA LEU A 246 -0.83 7.84 -15.44
C LEU A 246 -2.31 7.71 -15.11
N LYS A 247 -3.16 7.37 -16.08
CA LYS A 247 -4.58 7.08 -15.85
C LYS A 247 -4.78 5.86 -14.94
N GLN A 248 -3.97 4.81 -15.11
CA GLN A 248 -4.06 3.56 -14.35
C GLN A 248 -3.50 3.73 -12.93
N VAL A 249 -2.32 4.33 -12.79
CA VAL A 249 -1.66 4.50 -11.48
C VAL A 249 -2.31 5.57 -10.61
N ASN A 250 -3.03 6.53 -11.20
CA ASN A 250 -3.59 7.65 -10.45
C ASN A 250 -4.58 7.24 -9.34
N SER A 251 -5.37 6.19 -9.55
CA SER A 251 -6.29 5.70 -8.50
C SER A 251 -5.52 5.15 -7.30
N ILE A 252 -4.44 4.40 -7.54
CA ILE A 252 -3.59 3.77 -6.53
C ILE A 252 -2.89 4.84 -5.70
N ILE A 253 -2.24 5.81 -6.35
CA ILE A 253 -1.56 6.90 -5.66
C ILE A 253 -2.57 7.75 -4.87
N CYS A 254 -3.72 8.08 -5.46
CA CYS A 254 -4.79 8.81 -4.76
C CYS A 254 -5.30 8.04 -3.53
N GLN A 255 -5.42 6.72 -3.60
CA GLN A 255 -5.83 5.89 -2.47
C GLN A 255 -4.79 5.89 -1.36
N LYS A 256 -3.49 5.77 -1.70
CA LYS A 256 -2.38 5.86 -0.75
C LYS A 256 -2.34 7.23 -0.06
N ILE A 257 -2.52 8.30 -0.82
CA ILE A 257 -2.60 9.67 -0.30
C ILE A 257 -3.74 9.80 0.72
N ARG A 258 -4.93 9.28 0.40
CA ARG A 258 -6.09 9.30 1.32
C ARG A 258 -5.87 8.51 2.61
N SER A 259 -5.23 7.35 2.52
CA SER A 259 -5.04 6.48 3.69
C SER A 259 -3.92 6.97 4.62
N THR A 260 -2.85 7.55 4.05
CA THR A 260 -1.67 7.96 4.82
C THR A 260 -1.65 9.44 5.19
N GLN A 261 -2.44 10.28 4.51
CA GLN A 261 -2.38 11.74 4.63
C GLN A 261 -0.97 12.31 4.42
N ASN A 262 -0.14 11.61 3.64
CA ASN A 262 1.25 11.95 3.43
C ASN A 262 1.40 13.20 2.53
N ILE A 263 1.88 14.30 3.11
CA ILE A 263 2.04 15.60 2.45
C ILE A 263 3.22 15.57 1.46
N SER A 264 4.29 14.83 1.77
CA SER A 264 5.45 14.65 0.89
C SER A 264 4.99 14.01 -0.43
N LEU A 265 4.21 12.94 -0.32
CA LEU A 265 3.63 12.23 -1.46
C LEU A 265 2.71 13.12 -2.33
N ILE A 266 1.92 14.00 -1.71
CA ILE A 266 1.08 14.97 -2.44
C ILE A 266 1.94 15.92 -3.28
N LYS A 267 3.00 16.49 -2.70
CA LYS A 267 3.89 17.44 -3.38
C LYS A 267 4.66 16.78 -4.52
N SER A 268 5.28 15.63 -4.26
CA SER A 268 6.02 14.90 -5.27
C SER A 268 5.11 14.45 -6.41
N TYR A 269 3.87 14.03 -6.11
CA TYR A 269 2.92 13.63 -7.14
C TYR A 269 2.39 14.81 -7.96
N SER A 270 2.11 15.97 -7.35
CA SER A 270 1.71 17.17 -8.11
C SER A 270 2.82 17.62 -9.05
N GLU A 271 4.06 17.64 -8.58
CA GLU A 271 5.23 17.99 -9.40
C GLU A 271 5.45 16.99 -10.53
N PHE A 272 5.37 15.69 -10.24
CA PHE A 272 5.51 14.63 -11.24
C PHE A 272 4.44 14.75 -12.33
N LEU A 273 3.17 14.97 -11.97
CA LEU A 273 2.09 15.19 -12.93
C LEU A 273 2.31 16.45 -13.77
N ARG A 274 2.84 17.52 -13.18
CA ARG A 274 3.16 18.74 -13.94
C ARG A 274 4.23 18.49 -15.00
N LYS A 275 5.25 17.70 -14.68
CA LYS A 275 6.38 17.41 -15.57
C LYS A 275 6.03 16.40 -16.67
N HIS A 276 5.22 15.40 -16.35
CA HIS A 276 5.05 14.22 -17.21
C HIS A 276 3.61 13.96 -17.68
N CYS A 277 2.59 14.57 -17.08
CA CYS A 277 1.19 14.31 -17.43
C CYS A 277 0.62 15.35 -18.40
N THR A 278 0.37 14.94 -19.64
CA THR A 278 -0.31 15.78 -20.64
C THR A 278 -1.83 15.66 -20.55
N ASP A 279 -2.37 14.55 -20.02
CA ASP A 279 -3.82 14.31 -19.92
C ASP A 279 -4.48 15.22 -18.87
N VAL A 280 -5.34 16.12 -19.33
CA VAL A 280 -6.10 17.08 -18.50
C VAL A 280 -7.03 16.36 -17.52
N ASN A 281 -7.68 15.27 -17.91
CA ASN A 281 -8.63 14.56 -17.06
C ASN A 281 -7.92 13.86 -15.90
N VAL A 282 -6.75 13.27 -16.15
CA VAL A 282 -5.93 12.64 -15.11
C VAL A 282 -5.45 13.70 -14.11
N ARG A 283 -4.94 14.83 -14.60
CA ARG A 283 -4.54 15.98 -13.76
C ARG A 283 -5.71 16.47 -12.91
N VAL A 284 -6.87 16.76 -13.52
CA VAL A 284 -8.06 17.21 -12.78
C VAL A 284 -8.47 16.21 -11.70
N LYS A 285 -8.49 14.90 -11.99
CA LYS A 285 -8.84 13.88 -11.00
C LYS A 285 -7.86 13.82 -9.84
N ALA A 286 -6.56 13.90 -10.12
CA ALA A 286 -5.51 13.92 -9.11
C ALA A 286 -5.62 15.15 -8.20
N TYR A 287 -5.70 16.35 -8.80
CA TYR A 287 -5.81 17.61 -8.07
C TYR A 287 -7.10 17.71 -7.25
N ARG A 288 -8.23 17.20 -7.75
CA ARG A 288 -9.46 17.05 -6.94
C ARG A 288 -9.22 16.20 -5.70
N CYS A 289 -8.56 15.06 -5.86
CA CYS A 289 -8.27 14.15 -4.74
C CYS A 289 -7.39 14.80 -3.69
N MET A 290 -6.28 15.41 -4.12
CA MET A 290 -5.31 16.07 -3.23
C MET A 290 -5.94 17.29 -2.54
N LEU A 291 -6.63 18.16 -3.28
CA LEU A 291 -7.28 19.36 -2.72
C LEU A 291 -8.35 19.01 -1.69
N ASN A 292 -9.20 18.02 -1.99
CA ASN A 292 -10.23 17.58 -1.05
C ASN A 292 -9.64 17.09 0.26
N LEU A 293 -8.54 16.32 0.19
CA LEU A 293 -7.88 15.81 1.36
C LEU A 293 -7.31 16.96 2.21
N LEU A 294 -6.52 17.85 1.61
CA LEU A 294 -5.89 18.98 2.30
C LEU A 294 -6.92 19.91 2.97
N VAL A 295 -8.02 20.21 2.27
CA VAL A 295 -9.08 21.07 2.82
C VAL A 295 -9.79 20.37 3.98
N ASN A 296 -10.11 19.08 3.86
CA ASN A 296 -10.78 18.32 4.92
C ASN A 296 -9.89 18.13 6.16
N THR A 297 -8.57 18.10 5.99
CA THR A 297 -7.59 18.02 7.10
C THR A 297 -7.16 19.40 7.63
N ASN A 298 -7.83 20.49 7.21
CA ASN A 298 -7.52 21.88 7.59
C ASN A 298 -6.11 22.35 7.21
N MET A 299 -5.48 21.70 6.23
CA MET A 299 -4.16 22.07 5.68
C MET A 299 -4.30 23.14 4.60
N TYR A 300 -4.83 24.30 4.99
CA TYR A 300 -5.21 25.35 4.06
C TYR A 300 -4.02 26.02 3.36
N LYS A 301 -2.83 26.07 3.99
CA LYS A 301 -1.63 26.67 3.37
C LYS A 301 -1.13 25.82 2.20
N GLU A 302 -1.07 24.51 2.39
CA GLU A 302 -0.71 23.53 1.36
C GLU A 302 -1.78 23.48 0.27
N ALA A 303 -3.06 23.55 0.64
CA ALA A 303 -4.15 23.64 -0.32
C ALA A 303 -4.07 24.90 -1.18
N SER A 304 -3.70 26.06 -0.61
CA SER A 304 -3.46 27.29 -1.37
C SER A 304 -2.33 27.13 -2.38
N LYS A 305 -1.19 26.55 -1.98
CA LYS A 305 -0.08 26.27 -2.91
C LYS A 305 -0.51 25.36 -4.06
N LEU A 306 -1.24 24.29 -3.75
CA LEU A 306 -1.74 23.36 -4.76
C LEU A 306 -2.71 24.02 -5.76
N VAL A 307 -3.56 24.95 -5.30
CA VAL A 307 -4.46 25.70 -6.19
C VAL A 307 -3.69 26.71 -7.03
N GLN A 308 -2.70 27.39 -6.46
CA GLN A 308 -1.81 28.28 -7.20
C GLN A 308 -1.09 27.52 -8.34
N GLU A 309 -0.51 26.37 -8.01
CA GLU A 309 0.12 25.47 -8.99
C GLU A 309 -0.87 25.02 -10.08
N PHE A 310 -2.12 24.70 -9.70
CA PHE A 310 -3.13 24.30 -10.67
C PHE A 310 -3.52 25.44 -11.61
N MET A 311 -3.58 26.69 -11.12
CA MET A 311 -3.90 27.87 -11.94
C MET A 311 -2.85 28.15 -13.01
N GLU A 312 -1.59 27.75 -12.78
CA GLU A 312 -0.51 27.86 -13.78
C GLU A 312 -0.71 26.89 -14.97
N THR A 313 -1.57 25.87 -14.86
CA THR A 313 -1.73 24.82 -15.88
C THR A 313 -2.73 25.15 -17.01
N GLU A 314 -3.25 26.39 -17.07
CA GLU A 314 -4.33 26.85 -17.98
C GLU A 314 -5.66 26.06 -17.87
N ILE A 315 -5.80 25.16 -16.89
CA ILE A 315 -7.04 24.39 -16.67
C ILE A 315 -8.02 25.22 -15.81
N PRO A 316 -9.29 25.38 -16.21
CA PRO A 316 -10.26 26.14 -15.43
C PRO A 316 -10.50 25.58 -14.03
N LEU A 317 -10.55 26.46 -13.02
CA LEU A 317 -10.87 26.10 -11.63
C LEU A 317 -12.26 25.45 -11.47
N ASN A 318 -13.17 25.67 -12.42
CA ASN A 318 -14.49 25.02 -12.47
C ASN A 318 -14.38 23.49 -12.50
N ASN A 319 -13.23 22.97 -12.95
CA ASN A 319 -12.95 21.55 -12.96
C ASN A 319 -12.56 21.02 -11.58
N LEU A 320 -12.38 21.83 -10.55
CA LEU A 320 -12.15 21.35 -9.18
C LEU A 320 -13.43 21.38 -8.35
N GLN A 321 -13.43 20.75 -7.18
CA GLN A 321 -14.61 20.65 -6.34
C GLN A 321 -14.95 22.00 -5.69
N LEU A 322 -16.11 22.56 -6.04
CA LEU A 322 -16.54 23.89 -5.58
C LEU A 322 -16.63 24.03 -4.06
N SER A 323 -17.01 22.97 -3.33
CA SER A 323 -17.07 23.02 -1.85
C SER A 323 -15.70 23.27 -1.25
N SER A 324 -14.67 22.57 -1.76
CA SER A 324 -13.30 22.66 -1.29
C SER A 324 -12.70 24.02 -1.64
N LEU A 325 -12.98 24.52 -2.85
CA LEU A 325 -12.59 25.87 -3.28
C LEU A 325 -13.25 26.97 -2.42
N LYS A 326 -14.54 26.84 -2.07
CA LYS A 326 -15.25 27.81 -1.21
C LYS A 326 -14.65 27.87 0.19
N LEU A 327 -14.33 26.72 0.79
CA LEU A 327 -13.70 26.64 2.10
C LEU A 327 -12.32 27.30 2.08
N LEU A 328 -11.51 26.97 1.07
CA LEU A 328 -10.19 27.57 0.88
C LEU A 328 -10.27 29.08 0.63
N HIS A 329 -11.20 29.54 -0.22
CA HIS A 329 -11.40 30.95 -0.52
C HIS A 329 -11.79 31.75 0.74
N ASN A 330 -12.70 31.22 1.57
CA ASN A 330 -13.06 31.86 2.84
C ASN A 330 -11.87 31.93 3.82
N TYR A 331 -11.03 30.89 3.86
CA TYR A 331 -9.79 30.92 4.64
C TYR A 331 -8.84 32.01 4.14
N CYS A 332 -8.65 32.13 2.83
CA CYS A 332 -7.79 33.15 2.24
C CYS A 332 -8.31 34.56 2.54
N LEU A 333 -9.62 34.81 2.35
CA LEU A 333 -10.22 36.11 2.65
C LEU A 333 -10.03 36.56 4.10
N ARG A 334 -10.12 35.63 5.05
CA ARG A 334 -9.97 35.91 6.48
C ARG A 334 -8.53 36.24 6.90
N ASN A 335 -7.54 35.87 6.09
CA ASN A 335 -6.13 36.03 6.39
C ASN A 335 -5.41 37.05 5.49
N LEU A 336 -6.13 37.69 4.56
CA LEU A 336 -5.62 38.75 3.67
C LEU A 336 -4.87 39.86 4.42
N ASP A 337 -5.38 40.28 5.57
CA ASP A 337 -4.81 41.38 6.35
C ASP A 337 -3.64 40.95 7.27
N LYS A 338 -3.39 39.63 7.39
CA LYS A 338 -2.44 39.06 8.36
C LYS A 338 -1.23 38.40 7.72
N ASP A 339 -1.33 38.00 6.47
CA ASP A 339 -0.32 37.21 5.77
C ASP A 339 -0.28 37.66 4.30
N HIS A 340 0.81 38.31 3.90
CA HIS A 340 0.95 38.92 2.56
C HIS A 340 1.12 37.88 1.43
N ASP A 341 1.38 36.62 1.76
CA ASP A 341 1.56 35.51 0.81
C ASP A 341 0.25 34.71 0.57
N VAL A 342 -0.90 35.26 0.96
CA VAL A 342 -2.19 34.56 0.81
C VAL A 342 -2.69 34.63 -0.63
N LEU A 343 -2.91 33.46 -1.23
CA LEU A 343 -3.44 33.32 -2.59
C LEU A 343 -4.81 34.00 -2.72
N THR A 344 -4.97 34.81 -3.78
CA THR A 344 -6.25 35.37 -4.19
C THR A 344 -6.71 34.75 -5.51
N PHE A 345 -7.94 34.25 -5.54
CA PHE A 345 -8.55 33.68 -6.74
C PHE A 345 -10.07 33.84 -6.73
N ALA A 346 -10.67 33.97 -7.91
CA ALA A 346 -12.13 34.09 -8.06
C ALA A 346 -12.79 32.70 -7.98
N LEU A 347 -13.95 32.63 -7.32
CA LEU A 347 -14.74 31.40 -7.27
C LEU A 347 -15.44 31.15 -8.62
N PRO A 348 -15.42 29.90 -9.13
CA PRO A 348 -16.23 29.48 -10.27
C PRO A 348 -17.71 29.86 -10.16
N ILE A 349 -18.27 30.48 -11.19
CA ILE A 349 -19.72 30.70 -11.31
C ILE A 349 -20.36 29.37 -11.74
N LYS A 350 -21.38 28.93 -11.00
CA LYS A 350 -22.15 27.73 -11.35
C LYS A 350 -23.15 28.14 -12.44
N GLU A 351 -22.95 27.73 -13.70
CA GLU A 351 -23.99 27.86 -14.71
C GLU A 351 -25.20 27.01 -14.28
N THR A 352 -26.27 27.68 -13.90
CA THR A 352 -27.59 27.07 -13.78
C THR A 352 -28.07 26.77 -15.19
N TYR A 353 -28.19 25.49 -15.55
CA TYR A 353 -28.91 25.06 -16.74
C TYR A 353 -30.33 25.65 -16.70
N SER A 354 -30.58 26.70 -17.48
CA SER A 354 -31.93 27.06 -17.88
C SER A 354 -32.36 26.04 -18.93
N SER A 355 -33.32 25.19 -18.57
CA SER A 355 -34.08 24.41 -19.52
C SER A 355 -34.80 25.36 -20.47
N SER A 356 -34.22 25.63 -21.64
CA SER A 356 -34.97 26.15 -22.78
C SER A 356 -35.64 24.97 -23.46
N SER A 357 -36.92 24.81 -23.14
CA SER A 357 -37.89 24.14 -24.00
C SER A 357 -37.92 24.88 -25.35
N GLU A 358 -37.29 24.32 -26.37
CA GLU A 358 -37.66 24.61 -27.76
C GLU A 358 -38.49 23.45 -28.27
N SER A 359 -39.77 23.76 -28.42
CA SER A 359 -40.75 23.04 -29.19
C SER A 359 -40.37 23.11 -30.67
N ASP A 360 -40.04 21.98 -31.27
CA ASP A 360 -40.17 21.79 -32.71
C ASP A 360 -41.15 20.64 -32.95
N ALA A 361 -42.38 21.05 -33.22
CA ALA A 361 -43.37 20.27 -33.96
C ALA A 361 -43.27 20.73 -35.42
N GLU A 362 -43.27 19.74 -36.33
CA GLU A 362 -43.26 19.74 -37.82
C GLU A 362 -42.17 18.73 -38.23
N GLU A 363 -42.44 17.52 -38.73
CA GLU A 363 -43.53 17.00 -39.58
C GLU A 363 -43.74 15.50 -39.31
#